data_AF-A0A6B1YJJ6-F1
#
_entry.id   AF-A0A6B1YJJ6-F1
#
_cell.length_a   1.000
_cell.length_b   1.000
_cell.length_c   1.000
_cell.angle_alpha   90.00
_cell.angle_beta   90.00
_cell.angle_gamma   90.00
#
_symmetry.space_group_name_H-M   'P 1'
#
loop_
_entity.id
_entity.type
_entity.pdbx_description
1 polymer ?
#
loop_
_entity_poly.entity_id
_entity_poly.type
_entity_poly.pdbx_seq_one_letter_code
_entity_poly.pdbx_strand_id
1 'polypeptide(L)'
;VGLNELQVQAAALDNRSAGLLSSKGDMDIEVARLDNSAGGKLVSERRTLLKADRLDNRSGRIVAGQDLDLSSRLIDNRAGDISSTSRVVASAREQLDNRGGKIVGDSGLDITTPR
;
A
#
# COMPACT_ATOMS: atom_id res chain seq x y z
N VAL A 1 5.42 15.35 4.64
CA VAL A 1 5.17 15.81 3.25
C VAL A 1 6.50 15.93 2.54
N GLY A 2 6.81 15.00 1.61
CA GLY A 2 7.99 15.09 0.75
C GLY A 2 7.66 15.86 -0.53
N LEU A 3 8.45 16.89 -0.87
CA LEU A 3 8.34 17.59 -2.16
C LEU A 3 9.02 16.84 -3.31
N ASN A 4 9.78 15.80 -2.98
CA ASN A 4 10.49 14.89 -3.88
C ASN A 4 10.04 13.45 -3.57
N GLU A 5 10.70 12.48 -4.20
CA GLU A 5 10.59 11.06 -3.82
C GLU A 5 10.72 10.87 -2.29
N LEU A 6 9.88 10.00 -1.75
CA LEU A 6 9.93 9.56 -0.37
C LEU A 6 10.42 8.12 -0.30
N GLN A 7 11.52 7.89 0.40
CA GLN A 7 12.05 6.56 0.69
C GLN A 7 11.93 6.25 2.18
N VAL A 8 11.38 5.09 2.52
CA VAL A 8 11.30 4.59 3.90
C VAL A 8 11.89 3.20 3.98
N GLN A 9 12.92 3.05 4.81
CA GLN A 9 13.51 1.76 5.16
C GLN A 9 13.54 1.61 6.69
N ALA A 10 12.83 0.63 7.23
CA ALA A 10 12.72 0.42 8.66
C ALA A 10 12.26 -1.01 9.00
N ALA A 11 12.48 -1.46 10.24
CA ALA A 11 11.88 -2.72 10.69
C ALA A 11 10.34 -2.64 10.75
N ALA A 12 9.81 -1.51 11.20
CA ALA A 12 8.38 -1.27 11.26
C ALA A 12 8.04 0.19 10.92
N LEU A 13 6.92 0.38 10.24
CA LEU A 13 6.30 1.67 9.98
C LEU A 13 4.87 1.64 10.55
N ASP A 14 4.60 2.57 11.47
CA ASP A 14 3.30 2.75 12.11
C ASP A 14 2.68 4.07 11.63
N ASN A 15 1.64 3.96 10.81
CA ASN A 15 0.88 5.06 10.25
C ASN A 15 -0.61 4.95 10.62
N ARG A 16 -0.94 4.26 11.72
CA ARG A 16 -2.32 4.12 12.17
C ARG A 16 -2.89 5.42 12.75
N SER A 17 -4.14 5.38 13.23
CA SER A 17 -4.77 6.48 13.97
C SER A 17 -4.83 7.79 13.18
N ALA A 18 -5.31 7.71 11.94
CA ALA A 18 -5.37 8.84 11.00
C ALA A 18 -4.01 9.46 10.63
N GLY A 19 -2.91 8.69 10.74
CA GLY A 19 -1.60 9.06 10.22
C GLY A 19 -1.62 9.34 8.72
N LEU A 20 -0.73 10.22 8.28
CA LEU A 20 -0.57 10.59 6.87
C LEU A 20 0.91 10.55 6.48
N LEU A 21 1.24 9.65 5.56
CA LEU A 21 2.48 9.68 4.81
C LEU A 21 2.19 10.11 3.38
N SER A 22 2.84 11.19 2.93
CA SER A 22 2.59 11.74 1.60
C SER A 22 3.85 12.14 0.84
N SER A 23 3.84 11.88 -0.46
CA SER A 23 4.89 12.21 -1.44
C SER A 23 4.28 12.88 -2.67
N LYS A 24 4.89 13.98 -3.14
CA LYS A 24 4.62 14.51 -4.49
C LYS A 24 5.42 13.80 -5.57
N GLY A 25 6.48 13.09 -5.18
CA GLY A 25 7.29 12.25 -6.04
C GLY A 25 6.87 10.79 -5.96
N ASP A 26 7.77 9.89 -6.33
CA ASP A 26 7.59 8.47 -6.09
C ASP A 26 7.58 8.17 -4.57
N MET A 27 6.99 7.04 -4.18
CA MET A 27 6.96 6.58 -2.79
C MET A 27 7.46 5.14 -2.73
N ASP A 28 8.64 4.96 -2.17
CA ASP A 28 9.31 3.67 -2.06
C ASP A 28 9.41 3.28 -0.58
N ILE A 29 8.70 2.23 -0.18
CA ILE A 29 8.62 1.76 1.21
C ILE A 29 9.11 0.31 1.25
N GLU A 30 10.11 0.04 2.08
CA GLU A 30 10.62 -1.29 2.36
C GLU A 30 10.72 -1.50 3.87
N VAL A 31 9.81 -2.30 4.43
CA VAL A 31 9.73 -2.55 5.88
C VAL A 31 9.37 -3.99 6.20
N ALA A 32 9.70 -4.52 7.38
CA ALA A 32 9.17 -5.85 7.74
C ALA A 32 7.66 -5.77 8.05
N ARG A 33 7.24 -4.75 8.81
CA ARG A 33 5.82 -4.55 9.18
C ARG A 33 5.34 -3.13 8.85
N LEU A 34 4.22 -3.04 8.15
CA LEU A 34 3.51 -1.79 7.92
C LEU A 34 2.11 -1.86 8.53
N ASP A 35 1.82 -0.92 9.43
CA ASP A 35 0.49 -0.68 10.00
C ASP A 35 -0.06 0.64 9.45
N ASN A 36 -0.96 0.55 8.48
CA ASN A 36 -1.69 1.68 7.91
C ASN A 36 -3.18 1.60 8.30
N SER A 37 -3.51 0.89 9.37
CA SER A 37 -4.89 0.64 9.78
C SER A 37 -5.53 1.86 10.46
N ALA A 38 -6.81 1.75 10.85
CA ALA A 38 -7.50 2.74 11.68
C ALA A 38 -7.41 4.18 11.12
N GLY A 39 -7.71 4.33 9.83
CA GLY A 39 -7.74 5.62 9.13
C GLY A 39 -6.40 6.11 8.61
N GLY A 40 -5.32 5.31 8.71
CA GLY A 40 -4.02 5.61 8.14
C GLY A 40 -4.08 5.85 6.63
N LYS A 41 -3.22 6.76 6.14
CA LYS A 41 -3.16 7.16 4.73
C LYS A 41 -1.72 7.18 4.23
N LEU A 42 -1.46 6.43 3.15
CA LEU A 42 -0.28 6.55 2.31
C LEU A 42 -0.71 7.12 0.96
N VAL A 43 -0.17 8.27 0.57
CA VAL A 43 -0.58 8.97 -0.67
C VAL A 43 0.63 9.43 -1.46
N SER A 44 0.76 8.95 -2.69
CA SER A 44 1.76 9.40 -3.67
C SER A 44 1.07 10.08 -4.85
N GLU A 45 1.60 11.20 -5.35
CA GLU A 45 1.16 11.78 -6.63
C GLU A 45 1.75 11.04 -7.84
N ARG A 46 2.75 10.16 -7.63
CA ARG A 46 3.39 9.35 -8.68
C ARG A 46 3.28 7.86 -8.37
N ARG A 47 4.32 7.08 -8.73
CA ARG A 47 4.39 5.65 -8.48
C ARG A 47 4.50 5.39 -6.98
N THR A 48 3.96 4.25 -6.54
CA THR A 48 4.25 3.67 -5.23
C THR A 48 4.86 2.29 -5.40
N LEU A 49 6.02 2.05 -4.81
CA LEU A 49 6.59 0.72 -4.60
C LEU A 49 6.52 0.39 -3.11
N LEU A 50 5.80 -0.67 -2.76
CA LEU A 50 5.63 -1.10 -1.37
C LEU A 50 6.04 -2.55 -1.17
N LYS A 51 7.12 -2.75 -0.43
CA LYS A 51 7.59 -4.07 -0.02
C LYS A 51 7.43 -4.22 1.49
N ALA A 52 6.71 -5.26 1.90
CA ALA A 52 6.61 -5.62 3.30
C ALA A 52 6.64 -7.14 3.55
N ASP A 53 6.85 -7.58 4.78
CA ASP A 53 6.47 -8.96 5.14
C ASP A 53 5.00 -9.01 5.57
N ARG A 54 4.54 -8.00 6.32
CA ARG A 54 3.14 -7.88 6.73
C ARG A 54 2.64 -6.46 6.51
N LEU A 55 1.56 -6.34 5.75
CA LEU A 55 0.79 -5.13 5.54
C LEU A 55 -0.59 -5.26 6.21
N ASP A 56 -0.89 -4.35 7.14
CA ASP A 56 -2.24 -4.12 7.67
C ASP A 56 -2.75 -2.77 7.15
N ASN A 57 -3.71 -2.80 6.23
CA ASN A 57 -4.40 -1.64 5.67
C ASN A 57 -5.89 -1.61 6.05
N ARG A 58 -6.27 -2.24 7.17
CA ARG A 58 -7.68 -2.31 7.58
C ARG A 58 -8.26 -0.96 7.93
N SER A 59 -9.36 -0.60 7.29
CA SER A 59 -9.94 0.76 7.40
C SER A 59 -8.92 1.87 7.09
N GLY A 60 -7.86 1.53 6.36
CA GLY A 60 -6.79 2.42 5.92
C GLY A 60 -6.89 2.72 4.43
N ARG A 61 -5.97 3.54 3.94
CA ARG A 61 -5.89 3.91 2.53
C ARG A 61 -4.45 3.96 2.03
N ILE A 62 -4.20 3.33 0.88
CA ILE A 62 -2.98 3.46 0.08
C ILE A 62 -3.42 3.94 -1.32
N VAL A 63 -2.97 5.13 -1.73
CA VAL A 63 -3.28 5.72 -3.04
C VAL A 63 -2.00 6.08 -3.78
N ALA A 64 -1.91 5.70 -5.05
CA ALA A 64 -0.90 6.16 -5.98
C ALA A 64 -1.52 6.96 -7.13
N GLY A 65 -0.89 8.07 -7.51
CA GLY A 65 -1.27 8.88 -8.67
C GLY A 65 -0.76 8.33 -10.01
N GLN A 66 0.01 7.24 -9.97
CA GLN A 66 0.42 6.39 -11.09
C GLN A 66 0.43 4.92 -10.61
N ASP A 67 1.22 4.05 -11.23
CA ASP A 67 1.34 2.64 -10.86
C ASP A 67 1.57 2.40 -9.35
N LEU A 68 0.93 1.35 -8.84
CA LEU A 68 1.17 0.83 -7.50
C LEU A 68 1.64 -0.61 -7.60
N ASP A 69 2.87 -0.87 -7.14
CA ASP A 69 3.42 -2.22 -6.98
C ASP A 69 3.53 -2.54 -5.50
N LEU A 70 2.75 -3.54 -5.07
CA LEU A 70 2.67 -4.03 -3.71
C LEU A 70 3.15 -5.48 -3.66
N SER A 71 4.23 -5.73 -2.93
CA SER A 71 4.72 -7.07 -2.61
C SER A 71 4.72 -7.29 -1.11
N SER A 72 3.96 -8.27 -0.64
CA SER A 72 3.98 -8.66 0.78
C SER A 72 3.83 -10.15 0.98
N ARG A 73 4.22 -10.68 2.14
CA ARG A 73 3.85 -12.07 2.49
C ARG A 73 2.38 -12.13 2.90
N LEU A 74 1.94 -11.21 3.76
CA LEU A 74 0.55 -11.07 4.18
C LEU A 74 0.01 -9.66 3.84
N ILE A 75 -1.17 -9.61 3.22
CA ILE A 75 -1.92 -8.38 2.94
C ILE A 75 -3.28 -8.48 3.62
N ASP A 76 -3.54 -7.66 4.63
CA ASP A 76 -4.88 -7.48 5.22
C ASP A 76 -5.42 -6.11 4.79
N ASN A 77 -6.35 -6.11 3.84
CA ASN A 77 -7.03 -4.93 3.30
C ASN A 77 -8.53 -4.92 3.63
N ARG A 78 -8.96 -5.58 4.71
CA ARG A 78 -10.39 -5.60 5.08
C ARG A 78 -10.92 -4.22 5.40
N ALA A 79 -12.06 -3.86 4.80
CA ALA A 79 -12.62 -2.50 4.89
C ALA A 79 -11.64 -1.38 4.49
N GLY A 80 -10.53 -1.74 3.84
CA GLY A 80 -9.47 -0.84 3.41
C GLY A 80 -9.59 -0.45 1.94
N ASP A 81 -8.71 0.45 1.53
CA ASP A 81 -8.61 0.99 0.19
C ASP A 81 -7.16 0.90 -0.30
N ILE A 82 -6.93 0.14 -1.37
CA ILE A 82 -5.69 0.19 -2.15
C ILE A 82 -6.08 0.62 -3.56
N SER A 83 -5.61 1.77 -4.01
CA SER A 83 -6.01 2.32 -5.30
C SER A 83 -4.89 3.02 -6.06
N SER A 84 -5.01 2.98 -7.38
CA SER A 84 -4.14 3.70 -8.31
C SER A 84 -4.96 4.26 -9.46
N THR A 85 -4.60 5.45 -9.93
CA THR A 85 -5.12 6.03 -11.18
C THR A 85 -4.58 5.35 -12.45
N SER A 86 -3.69 4.36 -12.30
CA SER A 86 -3.16 3.53 -13.38
C SER A 86 -3.24 2.05 -12.99
N ARG A 87 -2.16 1.28 -13.07
CA ARG A 87 -2.18 -0.16 -12.76
C ARG A 87 -1.88 -0.43 -11.28
N VAL A 88 -2.56 -1.44 -10.72
CA VAL A 88 -2.16 -2.07 -9.46
C VAL A 88 -1.59 -3.46 -9.73
N VAL A 89 -0.40 -3.76 -9.20
CA VAL A 89 0.07 -5.13 -8.96
C VAL A 89 0.08 -5.38 -7.45
N ALA A 90 -0.62 -6.43 -7.02
CA ALA A 90 -0.63 -6.89 -5.64
C ALA A 90 -0.18 -8.36 -5.57
N SER A 91 1.03 -8.57 -5.06
CA SER A 91 1.64 -9.89 -4.90
C SER A 91 1.68 -10.26 -3.41
N ALA A 92 0.85 -11.23 -3.01
CA ALA A 92 0.89 -11.84 -1.68
C ALA A 92 1.63 -13.19 -1.74
N ARG A 93 2.64 -13.41 -0.89
CA ARG A 93 3.35 -14.71 -0.83
C ARG A 93 2.65 -15.78 0.02
N GLU A 94 1.66 -15.39 0.83
CA GLU A 94 0.86 -16.32 1.63
C GLU A 94 -0.63 -16.02 1.54
N GLN A 95 -1.05 -14.81 1.89
CA GLN A 95 -2.47 -14.49 1.98
C GLN A 95 -2.76 -13.03 1.62
N LEU A 96 -3.87 -12.85 0.90
CA LEU A 96 -4.52 -11.57 0.68
C LEU A 96 -5.95 -11.65 1.21
N ASP A 97 -6.27 -10.85 2.22
CA ASP A 97 -7.64 -10.69 2.74
C ASP A 97 -8.17 -9.32 2.36
N ASN A 98 -9.10 -9.29 1.41
CA ASN A 98 -9.73 -8.05 0.92
C ASN A 98 -11.23 -8.00 1.25
N ARG A 99 -11.71 -8.74 2.26
CA ARG A 99 -13.14 -8.79 2.57
C ARG A 99 -13.67 -7.42 2.98
N GLY A 100 -14.68 -6.94 2.26
CA GLY A 100 -15.25 -5.61 2.47
C GLY A 100 -14.31 -4.45 2.13
N GLY A 101 -13.11 -4.72 1.61
CA GLY A 101 -12.16 -3.73 1.13
C GLY A 101 -12.19 -3.63 -0.40
N LYS A 102 -11.32 -2.77 -0.93
CA LYS A 102 -11.14 -2.60 -2.38
C LYS A 102 -9.67 -2.54 -2.77
N ILE A 103 -9.38 -3.16 -3.91
CA ILE A 103 -8.11 -3.06 -4.64
C ILE A 103 -8.48 -2.67 -6.06
N VAL A 104 -8.07 -1.49 -6.52
CA VAL A 104 -8.51 -0.94 -7.81
C VAL A 104 -7.33 -0.28 -8.52
N GLY A 105 -7.07 -0.66 -9.76
CA GLY A 105 -6.27 0.13 -10.69
C GLY A 105 -7.12 0.52 -11.89
N ASP A 106 -7.21 1.81 -12.19
CA ASP A 106 -8.03 2.34 -13.29
C ASP A 106 -7.59 1.80 -14.67
N SER A 107 -6.30 1.48 -14.83
CA SER A 107 -5.74 0.93 -16.08
C SER A 107 -5.50 -0.59 -16.03
N GLY A 108 -5.71 -1.23 -14.88
CA GLY A 108 -5.50 -2.68 -14.74
C GLY A 108 -5.24 -3.13 -13.30
N LEU A 109 -5.56 -4.39 -13.03
CA LEU A 109 -5.35 -5.02 -11.73
C LEU A 109 -4.79 -6.43 -11.93
N ASP A 110 -3.57 -6.65 -11.44
CA ASP A 110 -2.93 -7.95 -11.39
C ASP A 110 -2.77 -8.38 -9.92
N ILE A 111 -3.32 -9.55 -9.58
CA ILE A 111 -3.19 -10.14 -8.24
C ILE A 111 -2.49 -11.49 -8.36
N THR A 112 -1.42 -11.66 -7.59
CA THR A 112 -0.74 -12.96 -7.44
C THR A 112 -0.82 -13.40 -5.99
N THR A 113 -1.33 -14.60 -5.76
CA THR A 113 -1.33 -15.31 -4.47
C THR A 113 -0.75 -16.71 -4.68
N PRO A 114 -0.35 -17.44 -3.62
CA PRO A 114 0.05 -18.84 -3.76
C PRO A 114 -1.10 -19.68 -4.34
N ARG A 115 -0.71 -20.82 -4.94
CA ARG A 115 -1.66 -21.85 -5.37
C ARG A 115 -2.22 -22.62 -4.17
#